data_AF-A0AAV9AMF2-F1
#
_entry.id   AF-A0AAV9AMF2-F1
#
_cell.length_a   1.000
_cell.length_b   1.000
_cell.length_c   1.000
_cell.angle_alpha   90.00
_cell.angle_beta   90.00
_cell.angle_gamma   90.00
#
_symmetry.space_group_name_H-M   'P 1'
#
loop_
_entity.id
_entity.type
_entity.pdbx_description
1 polymer ?
#
loop_
_entity_poly.entity_id
_entity_poly.type
_entity_poly.pdbx_seq_one_letter_code
_entity_poly.pdbx_strand_id
1 'polypeptide(L)'
;MARKRRRLPEVLHRAYGHRARVLSDTILSLLSPPPSAPEDECRTCGGRGCLGCRGASHLIRTGDNSEYVRLMTRGIAVVSDGAPPPPAFRFRNHRAQRLIVRNVMEAMVDWR
;
A
#
# COMPACT_ATOMS: atom_id res chain seq x y z
N MET A 1 -2.93 15.20 14.62
CA MET A 1 -3.56 15.85 13.46
C MET A 1 -4.45 14.84 12.74
N ALA A 2 -5.77 14.90 12.92
CA ALA A 2 -6.67 14.01 12.19
C ALA A 2 -6.57 14.32 10.68
N ARG A 3 -6.07 13.37 9.88
CA ARG A 3 -6.13 13.47 8.42
C ARG A 3 -7.59 13.67 8.04
N LYS A 4 -7.96 14.87 7.58
CA LYS A 4 -9.25 15.12 6.91
C LYS A 4 -9.39 14.02 5.86
N ARG A 5 -10.26 13.03 6.08
CA ARG A 5 -10.57 12.00 5.08
C ARG A 5 -11.10 12.76 3.87
N ARG A 6 -10.25 12.95 2.86
CA ARG A 6 -10.66 13.61 1.63
C ARG A 6 -11.75 12.74 1.02
N ARG A 7 -12.92 13.34 0.77
CA ARG A 7 -14.05 12.64 0.17
C ARG A 7 -13.65 12.16 -1.21
N LEU A 8 -13.85 10.87 -1.47
CA LEU A 8 -13.69 10.29 -2.81
C LEU A 8 -14.60 11.05 -3.80
N PRO A 9 -14.17 11.25 -5.06
CA PRO A 9 -15.05 11.75 -6.10
C PRO A 9 -16.35 10.96 -6.11
N GLU A 10 -17.49 11.65 -6.12
CA GLU A 10 -18.79 11.01 -5.98
C GLU A 10 -19.05 9.93 -7.03
N VAL A 11 -18.57 10.14 -8.26
CA VAL A 11 -18.71 9.17 -9.35
C VAL A 11 -18.05 7.83 -9.00
N LEU A 12 -16.86 7.86 -8.40
CA LEU A 12 -16.13 6.65 -8.00
C LEU A 12 -16.78 6.01 -6.77
N HIS A 13 -17.29 6.83 -5.85
CA HIS A 13 -18.02 6.31 -4.71
C HIS A 13 -19.34 5.64 -5.12
N ARG A 14 -20.09 6.19 -6.08
CA ARG A 14 -21.31 5.57 -6.59
C ARG A 14 -21.03 4.27 -7.35
N ALA A 15 -19.97 4.25 -8.17
CA ALA A 15 -19.63 3.07 -8.97
C ALA A 15 -19.00 1.93 -8.16
N TYR A 16 -18.13 2.26 -7.20
CA TYR A 16 -17.28 1.27 -6.51
C TYR A 16 -17.48 1.23 -5.00
N GLY A 17 -18.27 2.14 -4.44
CA GLY A 17 -18.60 2.18 -3.02
C GLY A 17 -17.36 2.27 -2.14
N HIS A 18 -17.24 1.31 -1.23
CA HIS A 18 -16.14 1.18 -0.27
C HIS A 18 -14.86 0.55 -0.87
N ARG A 19 -14.92 0.06 -2.12
CA ARG A 19 -13.78 -0.53 -2.82
C ARG A 19 -12.85 0.52 -3.43
N ALA A 20 -13.38 1.70 -3.77
CA ALA A 20 -12.56 2.84 -4.15
C ALA A 20 -11.91 3.45 -2.89
N ARG A 21 -10.59 3.48 -2.84
CA ARG A 21 -9.82 4.04 -1.72
C ARG A 21 -8.59 4.77 -2.24
N VAL A 22 -8.01 5.61 -1.39
CA VAL A 22 -6.71 6.21 -1.67
C VAL A 22 -5.67 5.10 -1.83
N LEU A 23 -4.70 5.29 -2.73
CA LEU A 23 -3.71 4.27 -3.07
C LEU A 23 -2.91 3.79 -1.85
N SER A 24 -2.49 4.70 -0.96
CA SER A 24 -1.82 4.32 0.30
C SER A 24 -2.66 3.39 1.14
N ASP A 25 -3.93 3.71 1.31
CA ASP A 25 -4.86 2.95 2.15
C ASP A 25 -5.17 1.59 1.51
N THR A 26 -5.22 1.56 0.16
CA THR A 26 -5.37 0.34 -0.62
C THR A 26 -4.19 -0.59 -0.40
N ILE A 27 -2.96 -0.11 -0.58
CA ILE A 27 -1.74 -0.89 -0.37
C ILE A 27 -1.72 -1.42 1.06
N LEU A 28 -1.96 -0.58 2.07
CA LEU A 28 -2.00 -1.02 3.47
C LEU A 28 -3.13 -2.04 3.75
N SER A 29 -4.25 -2.00 3.02
CA SER A 29 -5.32 -2.99 3.14
C SER A 29 -5.00 -4.35 2.52
N LEU A 30 -4.05 -4.39 1.59
CA LEU A 30 -3.60 -5.62 0.95
C LEU A 30 -2.52 -6.35 1.76
N LEU A 31 -1.85 -5.65 2.68
CA LEU A 31 -0.86 -6.26 3.57
C LEU A 31 -1.56 -7.11 4.64
N SER A 32 -0.96 -8.26 4.97
CA SER A 32 -1.43 -9.12 6.05
C SER A 32 -1.61 -8.31 7.35
N PRO A 33 -2.63 -8.63 8.15
CA PRO A 33 -2.84 -7.95 9.43
C PRO A 33 -1.57 -8.03 10.29
N PRO A 34 -1.24 -6.95 11.03
CA PRO A 34 -0.07 -6.95 11.88
C PRO A 34 -0.24 -8.06 12.94
N PRO A 35 0.86 -8.66 13.42
CA PRO A 35 0.79 -9.50 14.61
C PRO A 35 0.17 -8.71 15.76
N SER A 36 -0.57 -9.37 16.65
CA SER A 36 -1.28 -8.77 17.79
C SER A 36 -0.40 -8.03 18.80
N ALA A 37 0.91 -7.94 18.56
CA ALA A 37 1.85 -7.21 19.38
C ALA A 37 1.67 -5.70 19.19
N PRO A 38 1.82 -4.89 20.26
CA PRO A 38 1.84 -3.44 20.18
C PRO A 38 2.81 -2.94 19.09
N GLU A 39 2.45 -1.89 18.36
CA GLU A 39 3.30 -1.30 17.29
C GLU A 39 4.71 -0.93 17.79
N ASP A 40 4.80 -0.56 19.08
CA ASP A 40 6.04 -0.19 19.78
C ASP A 40 6.98 -1.37 20.02
N GLU A 41 6.48 -2.61 20.01
CA GLU A 41 7.28 -3.83 20.20
C GLU A 41 7.84 -4.39 18.88
N CYS A 42 7.55 -3.75 17.74
CA CYS A 42 8.06 -4.21 16.47
C CYS A 42 9.59 -4.10 16.42
N ARG A 43 10.29 -5.23 16.55
CA ARG A 43 11.76 -5.32 16.49
C ARG A 43 12.37 -4.69 15.23
N THR A 44 11.61 -4.60 14.15
CA THR A 44 12.06 -4.05 12.87
C THR A 44 11.98 -2.52 12.81
N CYS A 45 10.97 -1.89 13.42
CA CYS A 45 10.78 -0.44 13.31
C CYS A 45 10.71 0.33 14.63
N GLY A 46 10.66 -0.35 15.78
CA GLY A 46 10.58 0.26 17.11
C GLY A 46 9.50 1.35 17.18
N GLY A 47 8.25 1.01 16.85
CA GLY A 47 7.14 1.96 16.86
C GLY A 47 7.04 2.91 15.66
N ARG A 48 8.03 2.98 14.76
CA ARG A 48 8.00 3.93 13.61
C ARG A 48 7.01 3.56 12.48
N GLY A 49 6.37 2.40 12.57
CA GLY A 49 5.33 1.95 11.64
C GLY A 49 5.82 1.32 10.33
N CYS A 50 6.49 0.17 10.36
CA CYS A 50 6.87 -0.54 9.12
C CYS A 50 5.70 -1.04 8.30
N LEU A 51 5.96 -1.49 7.06
CA LEU A 51 4.95 -2.15 6.23
C LEU A 51 4.31 -3.36 6.94
N GLY A 52 5.07 -4.10 7.76
CA GLY A 52 4.54 -5.20 8.57
C GLY A 52 3.61 -4.73 9.71
N CYS A 53 3.79 -3.49 10.18
CA CYS A 53 2.88 -2.81 11.11
C CYS A 53 1.80 -2.00 10.39
N ARG A 54 1.73 -2.07 9.05
CA ARG A 54 0.84 -1.25 8.20
C ARG A 54 0.99 0.26 8.42
N GLY A 55 2.19 0.72 8.78
CA GLY A 55 2.43 2.14 8.98
C GLY A 55 2.61 2.89 7.66
N ALA A 56 1.81 3.95 7.48
CA ALA A 56 1.85 4.79 6.29
C ALA A 56 3.18 5.55 6.11
N SER A 57 3.93 5.74 7.19
CA SER A 57 5.27 6.37 7.22
C SER A 57 6.30 5.61 6.39
N HIS A 58 6.11 4.31 6.17
CA HIS A 58 7.01 3.53 5.31
C HIS A 58 6.65 3.60 3.82
N LEU A 59 5.40 3.94 3.51
CA LEU A 59 4.95 4.19 2.14
C LEU A 59 5.27 5.60 1.68
N ILE A 60 5.23 6.58 2.59
CA ILE A 60 5.49 7.99 2.31
C ILE A 60 6.49 8.48 3.35
N ARG A 61 7.72 8.72 2.92
CA ARG A 61 8.83 9.17 3.76
C ARG A 61 9.04 10.67 3.61
N THR A 62 9.60 11.27 4.65
CA THR A 62 10.08 12.66 4.59
C THR A 62 11.17 12.75 3.53
N GLY A 63 11.00 13.66 2.57
CA GLY A 63 11.94 13.84 1.45
C GLY A 63 11.58 13.09 0.17
N ASP A 64 10.51 12.29 0.16
CA ASP A 64 10.01 11.71 -1.08
C ASP A 64 9.56 12.79 -2.07
N ASN A 65 9.69 12.49 -3.37
CA ASN A 65 9.30 13.40 -4.45
C ASN A 65 7.81 13.78 -4.35
N SER A 66 7.49 15.06 -4.57
CA SER A 66 6.13 15.59 -4.44
C SER A 66 5.10 14.88 -5.31
N GLU A 67 5.47 14.45 -6.51
CA GLU A 67 4.59 13.71 -7.42
C GLU A 67 4.30 12.30 -6.88
N TYR A 68 5.31 11.63 -6.30
CA TYR A 68 5.10 10.35 -5.62
C TYR A 68 4.18 10.52 -4.41
N VAL A 69 4.43 11.52 -3.56
CA VAL A 69 3.56 11.83 -2.42
C VAL A 69 2.13 12.11 -2.89
N ARG A 70 1.96 12.85 -3.98
CA ARG A 70 0.66 13.14 -4.58
C ARG A 70 -0.03 11.88 -5.10
N LEU A 71 0.68 11.01 -5.82
CA LEU A 71 0.16 9.71 -6.27
C LEU A 71 -0.31 8.87 -5.08
N MET A 72 0.51 8.75 -4.04
CA MET A 72 0.20 7.94 -2.87
C MET A 72 -0.98 8.46 -2.04
N THR A 73 -1.14 9.79 -1.96
CA THR A 73 -2.17 10.43 -1.13
C THR A 73 -3.44 10.84 -1.88
N ARG A 74 -3.41 10.87 -3.22
CA ARG A 74 -4.54 11.31 -4.05
C ARG A 74 -4.91 10.33 -5.15
N GLY A 75 -4.03 9.42 -5.53
CA GLY A 75 -4.35 8.33 -6.44
C GLY A 75 -5.45 7.46 -5.83
N ILE A 76 -6.40 7.04 -6.67
CA ILE A 76 -7.52 6.21 -6.25
C ILE A 76 -7.33 4.85 -6.91
N ALA A 77 -7.41 3.80 -6.10
CA ALA A 77 -7.38 2.42 -6.55
C ALA A 77 -8.69 1.73 -6.19
N VAL A 78 -9.08 0.79 -7.04
CA VAL A 78 -10.22 -0.10 -6.83
C VAL A 78 -9.68 -1.52 -6.94
N VAL A 79 -9.90 -2.32 -5.91
CA VAL A 79 -9.54 -3.74 -5.91
C VAL A 79 -10.84 -4.55 -6.00
N SER A 80 -10.89 -5.49 -6.93
CA SER A 80 -12.01 -6.43 -7.04
C SER A 80 -12.02 -7.39 -5.84
N ASP A 81 -13.20 -7.75 -5.35
CA ASP A 81 -13.31 -8.72 -4.24
C ASP A 81 -12.83 -10.12 -4.65
N GLY A 82 -12.81 -10.41 -5.95
CA GLY A 82 -12.23 -11.63 -6.52
C GLY A 82 -10.74 -11.53 -6.90
N ALA A 83 -10.06 -10.43 -6.55
CA ALA A 83 -8.63 -10.31 -6.85
C ALA A 83 -7.82 -11.29 -5.99
N PRO A 84 -6.79 -11.95 -6.56
CA PRO A 84 -5.92 -12.80 -5.78
C PRO A 84 -5.17 -11.97 -4.72
N PRO A 85 -4.85 -12.55 -3.55
CA PRO A 85 -4.06 -11.85 -2.55
C PRO A 85 -2.67 -11.52 -3.12
N PRO A 86 -2.04 -10.40 -2.68
CA PRO A 86 -0.68 -10.12 -3.10
C PRO A 86 0.25 -11.24 -2.64
N PRO A 87 1.32 -11.54 -3.42
CA PRO A 87 2.31 -12.53 -3.00
C PRO A 87 2.92 -12.13 -1.65
N ALA A 88 3.15 -13.13 -0.79
CA ALA A 88 3.68 -12.90 0.54
C ALA A 88 4.99 -12.10 0.49
N PHE A 89 4.96 -10.86 0.98
CA PHE A 89 6.11 -9.97 0.97
C PHE A 89 7.13 -10.43 2.02
N ARG A 90 8.30 -10.92 1.59
CA ARG A 90 9.42 -11.21 2.48
C ARG A 90 10.39 -10.03 2.49
N PHE A 91 10.54 -9.39 3.65
CA PHE A 91 11.43 -8.24 3.89
C PHE A 91 12.92 -8.49 3.58
N ARG A 92 13.32 -9.74 3.36
CA ARG A 92 14.71 -10.15 3.06
C ARG A 92 14.87 -10.61 1.63
N ASN A 93 14.45 -9.78 0.67
CA ASN A 93 14.76 -10.04 -0.73
C ASN A 93 15.96 -9.16 -1.11
N HIS A 94 17.14 -9.77 -1.25
CA HIS A 94 18.37 -9.09 -1.70
C HIS A 94 18.32 -8.66 -3.18
N ARG A 95 17.18 -8.86 -3.84
CA ARG A 95 16.98 -8.46 -5.24
C ARG A 95 16.86 -6.95 -5.33
N ALA A 96 17.57 -6.38 -6.29
CA ALA A 96 17.41 -4.98 -6.64
C ALA A 96 15.94 -4.71 -7.00
N GLN A 97 15.38 -3.61 -6.49
CA GLN A 97 13.98 -3.21 -6.71
C GLN A 97 13.61 -3.21 -8.20
N ARG A 98 14.54 -2.79 -9.07
CA ARG A 98 14.37 -2.83 -10.54
C ARG A 98 14.02 -4.21 -11.08
N LEU A 99 14.60 -5.28 -10.51
CA LEU A 99 14.34 -6.66 -10.93
C LEU A 99 12.99 -7.13 -10.42
N ILE A 100 12.59 -6.70 -9.22
CA ILE A 100 11.25 -6.99 -8.69
C ILE A 100 10.20 -6.35 -9.59
N VAL A 101 10.36 -5.06 -9.90
CA VAL A 101 9.44 -4.31 -10.78
C VAL A 101 9.37 -4.94 -12.16
N ARG A 102 10.52 -5.22 -12.79
CA ARG A 102 10.56 -5.86 -14.11
C ARG A 102 9.86 -7.21 -14.12
N ASN A 103 10.22 -8.11 -13.21
CA ASN A 103 9.66 -9.46 -13.18
C ASN A 103 8.14 -9.45 -12.89
N VAL A 104 7.66 -8.52 -12.07
CA VAL A 104 6.22 -8.36 -11.81
C VAL A 104 5.50 -7.83 -13.06
N MET A 105 6.07 -6.86 -13.77
CA MET A 105 5.50 -6.38 -15.03
C MET A 105 5.46 -7.46 -16.10
N GLU A 106 6.54 -8.23 -16.25
CA GLU A 106 6.60 -9.40 -17.15
C GLU A 106 5.49 -10.40 -16.81
N ALA A 107 5.37 -10.79 -15.54
CA ALA A 107 4.32 -11.71 -15.08
C ALA A 107 2.90 -11.16 -15.30
N MET A 108 2.69 -9.84 -15.23
CA MET A 108 1.39 -9.21 -15.51
C MET A 108 1.05 -9.23 -17.01
N VAL A 109 2.04 -9.14 -17.90
CA VAL A 109 1.84 -9.19 -19.35
C VAL A 109 1.56 -10.62 -19.82
N ASP A 110 2.20 -11.61 -19.18
CA ASP A 110 2.04 -13.03 -19.49
C ASP A 110 0.81 -13.66 -18.82
N TRP A 111 0.09 -12.91 -17.97
CA TRP A 111 -1.19 -13.32 -17.37
C TRP A 111 -2.32 -13.19 -18.40
N ARG A 112 -2.29 -14.05 -19.43
CA ARG A 112 -3.34 -14.21 -20.43
C ARG A 112 -4.16 -15.47 -20.18
#